data_AF-A0AAD0JY19-F1
#
_entry.id   AF-A0AAD0JY19-F1
#
_cell.length_a   1.000
_cell.length_b   1.000
_cell.length_c   1.000
_cell.angle_alpha   90.00
_cell.angle_beta   90.00
_cell.angle_gamma   90.00
#
_symmetry.space_group_name_H-M   'P 1'
#
loop_
_entity.id
_entity.type
_entity.pdbx_description
1 polymer ?
#
loop_
_entity_poly.entity_id
_entity_poly.type
_entity_poly.pdbx_seq_one_letter_code
_entity_poly.pdbx_strand_id
1 'polypeptide(L)' 'MLVEGPVDLVTPDGDRVCSDRFMVAVCTCRRSKNYPLCDTSHRRKTRAPDSD' A
#
# COMPACT_ATOMS: atom_id res chain seq x y z
N MET A 1 -2.02 3.51 -6.16
CA MET A 1 -1.56 3.68 -7.56
C MET A 1 -0.97 2.36 -8.03
N LEU A 2 -1.18 1.97 -9.29
CA LEU A 2 -0.52 0.79 -9.86
C LEU A 2 0.69 1.26 -10.67
N VAL A 3 1.81 0.55 -10.54
CA VAL A 3 3.07 0.83 -11.23
C VAL A 3 3.55 -0.49 -11.82
N GLU A 4 3.98 -0.48 -13.09
CA GLU A 4 4.64 -1.64 -13.70
C GLU A 4 6.00 -1.87 -13.02
N GLY A 5 6.31 -3.13 -12.72
CA GLY A 5 7.54 -3.51 -12.05
C GLY A 5 8.51 -4.30 -12.93
N PRO A 6 9.66 -4.72 -12.37
CA PRO A 6 10.07 -4.61 -10.97
C PRO A 6 10.38 -3.17 -10.52
N VAL A 7 10.31 -2.89 -9.22
CA VAL A 7 10.57 -1.55 -8.65
C VAL A 7 11.53 -1.60 -7.45
N ASP A 8 12.35 -0.55 -7.32
CA ASP A 8 13.13 -0.22 -6.13
C ASP A 8 12.64 1.15 -5.62
N LEU A 9 11.95 1.16 -4.48
CA LEU A 9 11.30 2.35 -3.91
C LEU A 9 12.14 2.92 -2.78
N VAL A 10 12.33 4.24 -2.78
CA VAL A 10 12.99 4.99 -1.71
C VAL A 10 11.98 5.93 -1.05
N THR A 11 11.83 5.87 0.26
CA THR A 11 11.00 6.80 1.03
C THR A 11 11.78 8.10 1.33
N PRO A 12 11.10 9.21 1.69
CA PRO A 12 11.79 10.44 2.11
C PRO A 12 12.72 10.24 3.32
N ASP A 13 12.43 9.26 4.17
CA ASP A 13 13.25 8.91 5.34
C ASP A 13 14.47 8.04 4.98
N GLY A 14 14.59 7.65 3.71
CA GLY A 14 15.70 6.86 3.19
C GLY A 14 15.46 5.34 3.15
N ASP A 15 14.31 4.86 3.62
CA ASP A 15 13.99 3.43 3.59
C ASP A 15 13.87 2.92 2.15
N ARG A 16 14.42 1.72 1.92
CA ARG A 16 14.41 1.04 0.61
C ARG A 16 13.50 -0.18 0.63
N VAL A 17 12.62 -0.29 -0.35
CA VAL A 17 11.74 -1.45 -0.54
C VAL A 17 11.77 -1.92 -2.00
N CYS A 18 12.25 -3.14 -2.21
CA CYS A 18 12.29 -3.78 -3.51
C CYS A 18 11.06 -4.66 -3.73
N SER A 19 10.52 -4.66 -4.95
CA SER A 19 9.50 -5.62 -5.37
C SER A 19 9.80 -6.12 -6.79
N ASP A 20 9.85 -7.44 -6.93
CA ASP A 20 10.10 -8.15 -8.18
C ASP A 20 8.82 -8.44 -8.99
N ARG A 21 7.65 -8.00 -8.51
CA ARG A 21 6.37 -8.22 -9.16
C ARG A 21 6.26 -7.36 -10.42
N PHE A 22 5.65 -7.90 -11.47
CA PHE A 22 5.41 -7.18 -12.73
C PHE A 22 4.44 -6.00 -12.59
N MET A 23 3.63 -5.97 -11.53
CA MET A 23 2.74 -4.86 -11.20
C MET A 23 2.70 -4.68 -9.68
N VAL A 24 2.94 -3.46 -9.23
CA VAL A 24 3.09 -3.12 -7.80
C VAL A 24 2.09 -2.03 -7.44
N ALA A 25 1.34 -2.27 -6.37
CA ALA A 25 0.43 -1.27 -5.82
C ALA A 25 1.18 -0.38 -4.82
N VAL A 26 1.43 0.88 -5.19
CA VAL A 26 2.06 1.89 -4.32
C VAL A 26 1.00 2.64 -3.53
N CYS A 27 1.26 2.81 -2.23
CA CYS A 27 0.39 3.53 -1.31
C CYS A 27 0.49 5.04 -1.53
N THR A 28 -0.65 5.68 -1.79
CA THR A 28 -0.75 7.15 -1.89
C THR A 28 -1.60 7.74 -0.75
N CYS A 29 -2.19 6.90 0.11
CA CYS A 29 -3.06 7.35 1.20
C CYS A 29 -2.36 7.44 2.57
N ARG A 30 -1.13 6.93 2.69
CA ARG A 30 -0.33 6.83 3.93
C ARG A 30 -1.01 6.07 5.09
N ARG A 31 -1.98 5.21 4.80
CA ARG A 31 -2.67 4.37 5.81
C ARG A 31 -2.16 2.94 5.88
N SER A 32 -1.26 2.55 4.97
CA SER A 32 -0.74 1.20 4.93
C SER A 32 0.19 0.93 6.09
N LYS A 33 0.08 -0.27 6.67
CA LYS A 33 1.04 -0.83 7.63
C LYS A 33 2.31 -1.35 6.96
N ASN A 34 2.28 -1.54 5.64
CA ASN A 34 3.39 -1.99 4.81
C ASN A 34 3.87 -0.86 3.89
N TYR A 35 3.80 0.39 4.35
CA TYR A 35 4.27 1.55 3.59
C TYR A 35 5.72 1.32 3.11
N PRO A 36 6.06 1.60 1.83
CA PRO A 36 5.30 2.37 0.83
C PRO A 36 4.33 1.55 -0.03
N LEU A 37 4.17 0.25 0.20
CA LEU A 37 3.28 -0.61 -0.58
C LEU A 37 1.83 -0.47 -0.10
N CYS A 38 0.86 -0.74 -0.98
CA CYS A 38 -0.56 -0.74 -0.64
C CYS A 38 -0.98 -2.10 -0.08
N ASP A 39 -1.60 -2.10 1.09
CA ASP A 39 -2.18 -3.28 1.76
C ASP A 39 -3.72 -3.22 1.84
N THR A 40 -4.34 -2.41 0.98
CA THR A 40 -5.79 -2.10 0.97
C THR A 40 -6.33 -1.27 2.14
N SER A 41 -5.49 -0.78 3.06
CA SER A 41 -5.93 0.07 4.19
C SER A 41 -6.56 1.41 3.78
N HIS A 42 -6.51 1.78 2.50
CA HIS A 42 -7.27 2.92 1.97
C HIS A 42 -8.78 2.69 2.01
N ARG A 43 -9.24 1.43 2.00
CA ARG A 43 -10.67 1.10 2.04
C ARG A 43 -11.25 1.48 3.40
N ARG A 44 -12.37 2.20 3.38
CA ARG A 44 -13.13 2.52 4.60
C ARG A 44 -13.69 1.22 5.17
N LYS A 45 -13.48 0.97 6.46
CA LYS A 45 -14.16 -0.12 7.16
C LYS A 45 -15.63 0.26 7.33
N THR A 46 -16.54 -0.45 6.69
CA THR A 46 -17.96 -0.39 7.03
C THR A 46 -18.14 -1.23 8.29
N ARG A 47 -18.68 -0.65 9.37
CA ARG A 47 -19.17 -1.48 10.49
C ARG A 47 -20.34 -2.29 9.95
N ALA A 48 -20.35 -3.60 10.19
CA ALA A 48 -21.58 -4.36 10.05
C ALA A 48 -22.64 -3.71 10.98
N PRO A 49 -23.91 -3.63 10.57
CA PRO A 49 -24.96 -3.21 11.49
C PRO A 49 -24.91 -4.14 12.71
N ASP A 50 -24.95 -3.56 13.91
CA ASP A 50 -25.05 -4.33 15.14
C ASP A 50 -26.31 -5.19 15.03
N SER A 51 -26.14 -6.51 15.05
CA SER A 51 -27.24 -7.45 15.17
C SER A 51 -27.68 -7.46 16.63
N ASP A 52 -28.75 -6.73 16.92
CA ASP A 52 -29.56 -6.86 18.15
C ASP A 52 -30.39 -8.15 18.11
#